data_AF-A0A831SLH2-F1
#
_entry.id   AF-A0A831SLH2-F1
#
_cell.length_a   1.000
_cell.length_b   1.000
_cell.length_c   1.000
_cell.angle_alpha   90.00
_cell.angle_beta   90.00
_cell.angle_gamma   90.00
#
_symmetry.space_group_name_H-M   'P 1'
#
loop_
_entity.id
_entity.type
_entity.pdbx_description
1 polymer ?
#
loop_
_entity_poly.entity_id
_entity_poly.type
_entity_poly.pdbx_seq_one_letter_code
_entity_poly.pdbx_strand_id
1 'polypeptide(L)' 'MEREIKQLSMKIARGIARAVKKLQFGGINLGRKIGIGADGTPTEYIDKITENIAIKYVKKSNL' A
#
# COMPACT_ATOMS: atom_id res chain seq x y z
N MET A 1 11.19 15.33 13.09
CA MET A 1 11.56 13.99 12.61
C MET A 1 10.66 12.86 13.12
N GLU A 2 10.73 12.42 14.39
CA GLU A 2 9.93 11.26 14.87
C GLU A 2 8.40 11.46 14.74
N ARG A 3 7.89 12.64 15.15
CA ARG A 3 6.46 12.98 15.00
C ARG A 3 6.01 13.05 13.54
N GLU A 4 6.87 13.52 12.64
CA GLU A 4 6.55 13.64 11.21
C GLU A 4 6.49 12.27 10.54
N ILE A 5 7.46 11.39 10.87
CA ILE A 5 7.45 9.99 10.42
C ILE A 5 6.19 9.29 10.94
N LYS A 6 5.85 9.46 12.22
CA LYS A 6 4.61 8.90 12.79
C LYS A 6 3.37 9.40 12.04
N GLN A 7 3.29 10.70 11.77
CA GLN A 7 2.17 11.28 11.03
C GLN A 7 2.09 10.76 9.59
N LEU A 8 3.24 10.63 8.90
CA LEU A 8 3.30 10.07 7.55
C LEU A 8 2.84 8.62 7.54
N SER A 9 3.35 7.78 8.44
CA SER A 9 2.95 6.38 8.56
C SER A 9 1.44 6.26 8.79
N MET A 10 0.83 7.14 9.59
CA MET A 10 -0.62 7.08 9.81
C MET A 10 -1.40 7.50 8.56
N LYS A 11 -0.89 8.46 7.78
CA LYS A 11 -1.49 8.84 6.49
C LYS A 11 -1.43 7.68 5.50
N ILE A 12 -0.29 6.97 5.43
CA ILE A 12 -0.10 5.78 4.59
C ILE A 12 -1.09 4.68 5.00
N ALA A 13 -1.10 4.31 6.29
CA ALA A 13 -1.98 3.25 6.79
C ALA A 13 -3.46 3.53 6.52
N ARG A 14 -3.93 4.77 6.75
CA ARG A 14 -5.30 5.18 6.43
C ARG A 14 -5.57 5.18 4.92
N GLY A 15 -4.58 5.55 4.10
CA GLY A 15 -4.67 5.50 2.64
C GLY A 15 -4.88 4.07 2.14
N ILE A 16 -4.05 3.15 2.63
CA ILE A 16 -4.14 1.70 2.33
C ILE A 16 -5.50 1.16 2.76
N ALA A 17 -5.91 1.40 4.02
CA ALA A 17 -7.17 0.88 4.54
C ALA A 17 -8.39 1.30 3.70
N ARG A 18 -8.44 2.58 3.26
CA ARG A 18 -9.52 3.06 2.38
C ARG A 18 -9.52 2.38 1.01
N ALA A 19 -8.34 2.22 0.41
CA ALA A 19 -8.22 1.61 -0.91
C ALA A 19 -8.60 0.12 -0.89
N VAL A 20 -8.07 -0.63 0.08
CA VAL A 20 -8.38 -2.05 0.28
C VAL A 20 -9.88 -2.24 0.52
N LYS A 21 -10.48 -1.45 1.42
CA LYS A 21 -11.92 -1.49 1.69
C LYS A 21 -12.74 -1.26 0.43
N LYS A 22 -12.41 -0.25 -0.38
CA LYS A 22 -13.10 0.04 -1.65
C LYS A 22 -13.01 -1.14 -2.64
N LEU A 23 -11.85 -1.76 -2.78
CA LEU A 23 -11.64 -2.90 -3.68
C LEU A 23 -12.39 -4.15 -3.20
N GLN A 24 -12.41 -4.40 -1.88
CA GLN A 24 -13.19 -5.49 -1.29
C GLN A 24 -14.69 -5.33 -1.55
N PHE A 25 -15.24 -4.12 -1.34
CA PHE A 25 -16.64 -3.86 -1.69
C PHE A 25 -16.93 -4.00 -3.19
N GLY A 26 -15.94 -3.78 -4.04
CA GLY A 26 -16.03 -3.99 -5.48
C GLY A 26 -15.88 -5.45 -5.92
N GLY A 27 -15.75 -6.41 -5.00
CA GLY A 27 -15.61 -7.83 -5.32
C GLY A 27 -14.28 -8.20 -5.96
N ILE A 28 -13.26 -7.36 -5.85
CA ILE A 28 -11.95 -7.61 -6.45
C ILE A 28 -11.20 -8.67 -5.65
N ASN A 29 -10.72 -9.73 -6.32
CA ASN A 29 -9.85 -10.72 -5.69
C ASN A 29 -8.47 -10.11 -5.39
N LEU A 30 -8.26 -9.72 -4.14
CA LEU A 30 -7.04 -9.11 -3.64
C LEU A 30 -5.88 -10.12 -3.48
N GLY A 31 -6.18 -11.39 -3.24
CA GLY A 31 -5.18 -12.45 -3.07
C GLY A 31 -4.73 -13.10 -4.38
N ARG A 32 -5.17 -12.59 -5.53
CA ARG A 32 -4.69 -13.11 -6.82
C ARG A 32 -3.20 -12.80 -6.96
N LYS A 33 -2.42 -13.81 -7.29
CA LYS A 33 -1.00 -13.65 -7.63
C LYS A 33 -0.88 -12.89 -8.95
N ILE A 34 -0.02 -11.89 -8.98
CA ILE A 34 0.20 -11.03 -10.15
C ILE A 34 1.63 -11.07 -10.67
N GLY A 35 2.55 -11.73 -9.97
CA GLY A 35 3.93 -11.87 -10.38
C GLY A 35 4.84 -12.34 -9.26
N ILE A 36 6.14 -12.16 -9.46
CA ILE A 36 7.19 -12.38 -8.49
C ILE A 36 7.75 -11.03 -8.07
N GLY A 37 7.88 -10.81 -6.76
CA GLY A 37 8.42 -9.61 -6.18
C GLY A 37 9.94 -9.54 -6.34
N ALA A 38 10.50 -8.36 -6.08
CA ALA A 38 11.96 -8.17 -6.09
C ALA A 38 12.68 -9.00 -4.99
N ASP A 39 11.94 -9.45 -3.99
CA ASP A 39 12.36 -10.37 -2.92
C ASP A 39 12.30 -11.85 -3.33
N GLY A 40 11.85 -12.15 -4.56
CA GLY A 40 11.72 -13.52 -5.08
C GLY A 40 10.46 -14.26 -4.60
N THR A 41 9.55 -13.60 -3.88
CA THR A 41 8.31 -14.22 -3.41
C THR A 41 7.12 -13.90 -4.34
N PRO A 42 6.08 -14.74 -4.41
CA PRO A 42 4.86 -14.39 -5.14
C PRO A 42 4.25 -13.11 -4.59
N THR A 43 4.05 -12.12 -5.46
CA THR A 43 3.36 -10.87 -5.12
C THR A 43 1.87 -11.00 -5.41
N GLU A 44 1.05 -10.66 -4.43
CA GLU A 44 -0.40 -10.60 -4.58
C GLU A 44 -0.86 -9.21 -5.00
N TYR A 45 -2.07 -9.13 -5.54
CA TYR A 45 -2.62 -7.85 -5.99
C TYR A 45 -2.74 -6.83 -4.84
N ILE A 46 -2.99 -7.29 -3.62
CA ILE A 46 -3.00 -6.44 -2.43
C ILE A 46 -1.65 -5.76 -2.18
N ASP A 47 -0.55 -6.51 -2.30
CA ASP A 47 0.81 -6.01 -2.07
C ASP A 47 1.14 -4.87 -3.03
N LYS A 48 0.78 -5.02 -4.30
CA LYS A 48 1.05 -3.97 -5.28
C LYS A 48 0.24 -2.70 -5.01
N ILE A 49 -1.00 -2.83 -4.55
CA ILE A 49 -1.83 -1.68 -4.16
C ILE A 49 -1.25 -0.99 -2.93
N THR A 50 -0.82 -1.75 -1.91
CA THR A 50 -0.24 -1.16 -0.69
C THR A 50 1.08 -0.46 -0.99
N GLU A 51 1.97 -1.09 -1.77
CA GLU A 51 3.26 -0.55 -2.20
C GLU A 51 3.07 0.76 -2.98
N ASN A 52 2.21 0.77 -4.00
CA ASN A 52 1.96 1.96 -4.81
C ASN A 52 1.48 3.16 -3.97
N ILE A 53 0.60 2.90 -2.98
CA ILE A 53 0.12 3.94 -2.07
C ILE A 53 1.26 4.44 -1.18
N ALA A 54 2.02 3.53 -0.56
CA ALA A 54 3.13 3.89 0.31
C ALA A 54 4.18 4.73 -0.43
N ILE A 55 4.63 4.28 -1.61
CA ILE A 55 5.58 5.02 -2.45
C ILE A 55 5.05 6.40 -2.82
N LYS A 56 3.76 6.53 -3.16
CA LYS A 56 3.15 7.82 -3.49
C LYS A 56 3.18 8.79 -2.31
N TYR A 57 2.96 8.32 -1.08
CA TYR A 57 3.04 9.17 0.11
C TYR A 57 4.49 9.52 0.45
N VAL A 58 5.42 8.56 0.37
CA VAL A 58 6.85 8.79 0.62
C VAL A 58 7.43 9.80 -0.36
N LYS A 59 7.12 9.68 -1.66
CA LYS A 59 7.56 10.66 -2.67
C LYS A 59 7.00 12.07 -2.46
N LYS A 60 5.87 12.19 -1.75
CA LYS A 60 5.22 13.47 -1.43
C LYS A 60 5.63 14.04 -0.09
N SER A 61 6.17 13.22 0.80
CA SER A 61 6.86 13.73 1.98
C SER A 61 8.22 14.22 1.53
N ASN A 62 8.58 15.45 1.91
CA ASN A 62 9.96 15.94 1.78
C ASN A 62 10.88 15.29 2.85
N LEU A 63 10.76 13.97 3.00
CA LEU A 63 11.68 13.15 3.77
C LEU A 63 12.92 12.85 2.94
#